data_AF-A0A5B0RRL5-F1
#
_entry.id   AF-A0A5B0RRL5-F1
#
_cell.length_a   1.000
_cell.length_b   1.000
_cell.length_c   1.000
_cell.angle_alpha   90.00
_cell.angle_beta   90.00
_cell.angle_gamma   90.00
#
_symmetry.space_group_name_H-M   'P 1'
#
loop_
_entity.id
_entity.type
_entity.pdbx_description
1 polymer ?
#
loop_
_entity_poly.entity_id
_entity_poly.type
_entity_poly.pdbx_seq_one_letter_code
_entity_poly.pdbx_strand_id
1 'polypeptide(L)'
;MTTTQKRPLGLKGRKQQQQQQENEDREKKKARLTGEDSSFTTVALASSSNNQTDQPADGLTLEDLVQLKNQADELIDNPTGLEEDDDQLVNLLRGICHEAIRQIEITEKKEEEEKANETKQEKPEEEAKEEKQEETGKSSSYLINNLSHQLLGWASLELGIFLTLHQNPDRFTQEDEPKSLEAWLSIASKVLDNLPFQNPHENSGMPSDLQLLAPSLSLLKSGKPSEVAQILLDFERQSWNREQSTYLLRTIDRIILLKSEIISQDPTPIFKIIIKLLEAILSKNDSEGADAKSFQRLLDQRLGDCHLAHGSLLAEMLEAKYYPQQDEEESNEEEEFAIDIQDPTYILALEDLKLAERIFSKLLEEIDETAESKDDLKSKLDETLLTIGNLLPPGSEREELYLRAGLSSDKEEEDDDGNDEK
;
A
#
# COMPACT_ATOMS: atom_id res chain seq x y z
N MET A 1 16.96 -15.39 44.02
CA MET A 1 17.84 -14.78 43.02
C MET A 1 17.00 -14.69 41.75
N THR A 2 16.73 -13.48 41.26
CA THR A 2 16.01 -13.27 40.01
C THR A 2 17.00 -13.49 38.88
N THR A 3 16.78 -14.54 38.10
CA THR A 3 17.52 -14.81 36.86
C THR A 3 17.16 -13.75 35.84
N THR A 4 17.99 -12.73 35.70
CA THR A 4 17.79 -11.68 34.70
C THR A 4 18.04 -12.28 33.31
N GLN A 5 16.98 -12.37 32.50
CA GLN A 5 17.10 -12.84 31.11
C GLN A 5 18.06 -11.93 30.33
N LYS A 6 18.97 -12.53 29.54
CA LYS A 6 19.86 -11.78 28.64
C LYS A 6 19.02 -10.91 27.69
N ARG A 7 19.48 -9.69 27.43
CA ARG A 7 18.84 -8.79 26.47
C ARG A 7 18.94 -9.44 25.09
N PRO A 8 17.83 -9.69 24.38
CA PRO A 8 17.89 -10.22 23.03
C PRO A 8 18.45 -9.14 22.10
N LEU A 9 19.07 -9.54 20.98
CA LEU A 9 19.73 -8.66 20.00
C LEU A 9 19.02 -7.31 19.79
N GLY A 10 19.81 -6.25 19.58
CA GLY A 10 19.35 -4.92 19.21
C GLY A 10 18.45 -4.92 17.96
N LEU A 11 17.65 -3.86 17.75
CA LEU A 11 16.69 -3.82 16.63
C LEU A 11 17.40 -4.00 15.27
N LYS A 12 18.59 -3.39 15.12
CA LYS A 12 19.43 -3.58 13.94
C LYS A 12 19.92 -5.02 13.76
N GLY A 13 20.36 -5.67 14.85
CA GLY A 13 20.84 -7.06 14.82
C GLY A 13 19.72 -8.05 14.48
N ARG A 14 18.50 -7.80 14.98
CA ARG A 14 17.32 -8.61 14.63
C ARG A 14 16.90 -8.43 13.18
N LYS A 15 16.89 -7.20 12.66
CA LYS A 15 16.61 -6.96 11.23
C LYS A 15 17.61 -7.66 10.32
N GLN A 16 18.89 -7.72 10.70
CA GLN A 16 19.90 -8.48 9.97
C GLN A 16 19.65 -9.99 10.01
N GLN A 17 19.28 -10.56 11.17
CA GLN A 17 18.93 -11.98 11.26
C GLN A 17 17.64 -12.34 10.51
N GLN A 18 16.59 -11.51 10.59
CA GLN A 18 15.35 -11.70 9.83
C GLN A 18 15.61 -11.61 8.31
N GLN A 19 16.40 -10.63 7.84
CA GLN A 19 16.79 -10.57 6.43
C GLN A 19 17.62 -11.77 5.98
N GLN A 20 18.46 -12.35 6.84
CA GLN A 20 19.20 -13.57 6.52
C GLN A 20 18.28 -14.80 6.43
N GLN A 21 17.33 -14.97 7.36
CA GLN A 21 16.36 -16.06 7.31
C GLN A 21 15.42 -15.97 6.11
N GLU A 22 14.91 -14.77 5.78
CA GLU A 22 14.07 -14.55 4.60
C GLU A 22 14.83 -14.85 3.29
N ASN A 23 16.12 -14.50 3.22
CA ASN A 23 16.95 -14.81 2.06
C ASN A 23 17.27 -16.32 1.95
N GLU A 24 17.49 -17.02 3.07
CA GLU A 24 17.71 -18.47 3.07
C GLU A 24 16.46 -19.27 2.66
N ASP A 25 15.28 -18.86 3.15
CA ASP A 25 14.01 -19.50 2.76
C ASP A 25 13.64 -19.20 1.29
N ARG A 26 14.06 -18.03 0.79
CA ARG A 26 13.97 -17.66 -0.63
C ARG A 26 14.86 -18.55 -1.51
N GLU A 27 16.10 -18.85 -1.10
CA GLU A 27 16.98 -19.77 -1.85
C GLU A 27 16.46 -21.22 -1.84
N LYS A 28 15.91 -21.69 -0.71
CA LYS A 28 15.31 -23.03 -0.60
C LYS A 28 14.05 -23.20 -1.46
N LYS A 29 13.22 -22.16 -1.60
CA LYS A 29 12.05 -22.17 -2.50
C LYS A 29 12.45 -22.15 -3.98
N LYS A 30 13.53 -21.44 -4.34
CA LYS A 30 14.05 -21.34 -5.72
C LYS A 30 14.58 -22.68 -6.26
N ALA A 31 15.10 -23.55 -5.39
CA ALA A 31 15.60 -24.87 -5.77
C ALA A 31 14.51 -25.91 -6.10
N ARG A 32 13.23 -25.63 -5.78
CA ARG A 32 12.11 -26.59 -5.99
C ARG A 32 11.35 -26.43 -7.31
N LEU A 33 11.51 -25.31 -8.03
CA LEU A 33 10.62 -24.91 -9.14
C LEU A 33 11.18 -25.16 -10.56
N THR A 34 12.31 -25.84 -10.72
CA THR A 34 12.90 -26.13 -12.05
C THR A 34 12.30 -27.37 -12.75
N GLY A 35 11.01 -27.67 -12.57
CA GLY A 35 10.32 -28.81 -13.21
C GLY A 35 9.21 -28.34 -14.15
N GLU A 36 9.36 -28.66 -15.44
CA GLU A 36 8.55 -28.24 -16.60
C GLU A 36 7.09 -28.77 -16.60
N ASP A 37 6.12 -27.94 -17.04
CA ASP A 37 5.32 -28.11 -18.28
C ASP A 37 4.12 -27.12 -18.34
N SER A 38 4.11 -26.26 -19.36
CA SER A 38 3.08 -25.23 -19.60
C SER A 38 2.12 -25.62 -20.73
N SER A 39 0.80 -25.50 -20.53
CA SER A 39 -0.18 -25.43 -21.62
C SER A 39 -1.22 -24.33 -21.35
N PHE A 40 -1.17 -23.30 -22.19
CA PHE A 40 -1.99 -22.07 -22.16
C PHE A 40 -3.43 -22.31 -22.60
N THR A 41 -4.40 -21.67 -21.95
CA THR A 41 -5.77 -21.50 -22.48
C THR A 41 -6.22 -20.05 -22.30
N THR A 42 -6.42 -19.34 -23.41
CA THR A 42 -6.91 -17.96 -23.47
C THR A 42 -8.39 -17.92 -23.07
N VAL A 43 -8.76 -17.11 -22.07
CA VAL A 43 -10.16 -16.89 -21.69
C VAL A 43 -10.72 -15.69 -22.47
N ALA A 44 -11.70 -15.94 -23.33
CA ALA A 44 -12.47 -14.91 -24.02
C ALA A 44 -13.64 -14.44 -23.15
N LEU A 45 -13.85 -13.12 -23.06
CA LEU A 45 -15.03 -12.51 -22.45
C LEU A 45 -16.29 -12.86 -23.25
N ALA A 46 -17.34 -13.30 -22.56
CA ALA A 46 -18.62 -13.65 -23.17
C ALA A 46 -19.36 -12.39 -23.66
N SER A 47 -19.54 -12.28 -24.97
CA SER A 47 -20.35 -11.23 -25.60
C SER A 47 -21.83 -11.43 -25.26
N SER A 48 -22.41 -10.57 -24.44
CA SER A 48 -23.86 -10.48 -24.23
C SER A 48 -24.46 -9.39 -25.11
N SER A 49 -24.54 -9.62 -26.42
CA SER A 49 -25.38 -8.83 -27.32
C SER A 49 -26.69 -9.58 -27.59
N ASN A 50 -27.82 -9.02 -27.15
CA ASN A 50 -29.08 -9.25 -27.83
C ASN A 50 -29.91 -7.96 -27.78
N ASN A 51 -29.63 -7.08 -28.74
CA ASN A 51 -30.65 -6.46 -29.60
C ASN A 51 -29.95 -5.77 -30.77
N GLN A 52 -30.22 -6.25 -31.98
CA GLN A 52 -29.83 -5.62 -33.23
C GLN A 52 -30.73 -4.42 -33.52
N THR A 53 -30.14 -3.23 -33.59
CA THR A 53 -30.35 -2.25 -34.68
C THR A 53 -29.34 -1.11 -34.51
N ASP A 54 -28.76 -0.70 -35.63
CA ASP A 54 -27.89 0.46 -35.82
C ASP A 54 -26.44 0.35 -35.31
N GLN A 55 -25.53 0.99 -36.07
CA GLN A 55 -24.06 0.82 -36.10
C GLN A 55 -23.43 0.59 -34.71
N PRO A 56 -22.46 -0.34 -34.56
CA PRO A 56 -21.80 -0.50 -33.26
C PRO A 56 -21.00 0.78 -33.01
N ALA A 57 -21.35 1.50 -31.94
CA ALA A 57 -20.45 2.48 -31.36
C ALA A 57 -19.13 1.74 -31.05
N ASP A 58 -18.09 2.05 -31.81
CA ASP A 58 -16.83 1.30 -31.81
C ASP A 58 -15.97 1.70 -30.61
N GLY A 59 -16.29 1.19 -29.42
CA GLY A 59 -15.51 1.39 -28.19
C GLY A 59 -16.22 0.94 -26.92
N LEU A 60 -15.46 0.74 -25.84
CA LEU A 60 -16.02 0.52 -24.51
C LEU A 60 -16.81 1.75 -24.03
N THR A 61 -17.90 1.52 -23.29
CA THR A 61 -18.68 2.57 -22.65
C THR A 61 -17.98 3.11 -21.40
N LEU A 62 -18.46 4.24 -20.86
CA LEU A 62 -17.98 4.79 -19.59
C LEU A 62 -18.12 3.75 -18.47
N GLU A 63 -19.25 3.05 -18.42
CA GLU A 63 -19.53 1.99 -17.45
C GLU A 63 -18.58 0.81 -17.58
N ASP A 64 -18.23 0.40 -18.81
CA ASP A 64 -17.28 -0.69 -19.04
C ASP A 64 -15.88 -0.32 -18.52
N LEU A 65 -15.43 0.92 -18.76
CA LEU A 65 -14.14 1.42 -18.26
C LEU A 65 -14.09 1.44 -16.72
N VAL A 66 -15.19 1.86 -16.08
CA VAL A 66 -15.32 1.83 -14.61
C VAL A 66 -15.30 0.38 -14.10
N GLN A 67 -15.97 -0.55 -14.79
CA GLN A 67 -15.95 -1.96 -14.40
C GLN A 67 -14.55 -2.58 -14.50
N LEU A 68 -13.78 -2.27 -15.55
CA LEU A 68 -12.40 -2.73 -15.69
C LEU A 68 -11.52 -2.21 -14.55
N LYS A 69 -11.66 -0.93 -14.19
CA LYS A 69 -10.97 -0.36 -13.02
C LYS A 69 -11.33 -1.11 -11.74
N ASN A 70 -12.63 -1.32 -11.49
CA ASN A 70 -13.10 -2.01 -10.28
C ASN A 70 -12.59 -3.46 -10.18
N GLN A 71 -12.49 -4.17 -11.31
CA GLN A 71 -11.89 -5.52 -11.36
C GLN A 71 -10.41 -5.50 -11.01
N ALA A 72 -9.67 -4.53 -11.51
CA ALA A 72 -8.25 -4.36 -11.16
C ALA A 72 -8.09 -3.94 -9.69
N ASP A 73 -8.97 -3.08 -9.17
CA ASP A 73 -8.99 -2.72 -7.75
C ASP A 73 -9.23 -3.93 -6.84
N GLU A 74 -10.13 -4.85 -7.22
CA GLU A 74 -10.40 -6.06 -6.46
C GLU A 74 -9.17 -6.97 -6.36
N LEU A 75 -8.45 -7.14 -7.48
CA LEU A 75 -7.18 -7.89 -7.53
C LEU A 75 -6.07 -7.21 -6.72
N ILE A 76 -6.02 -5.89 -6.70
CA ILE A 76 -5.04 -5.12 -5.92
C ILE A 76 -5.32 -5.21 -4.41
N ASP A 77 -6.60 -5.11 -4.01
CA ASP A 77 -6.98 -5.10 -2.59
C ASP A 77 -6.97 -6.50 -1.96
N ASN A 78 -7.27 -7.53 -2.75
CA ASN A 78 -7.43 -8.90 -2.27
C ASN A 78 -6.53 -9.88 -3.05
N PRO A 79 -5.19 -9.73 -2.97
CA PRO A 79 -4.29 -10.63 -3.65
C PRO A 79 -4.41 -12.04 -3.04
N THR A 80 -4.71 -13.04 -3.86
CA THR A 80 -4.79 -14.44 -3.40
C THR A 80 -3.41 -15.10 -3.26
N GLY A 81 -2.36 -14.44 -3.77
CA GLY A 81 -1.01 -14.99 -3.87
C GLY A 81 -0.84 -16.04 -4.97
N LEU A 82 -1.86 -16.23 -5.82
CA LEU A 82 -1.79 -17.08 -7.01
C LEU A 82 -1.14 -16.30 -8.16
N GLU A 83 -0.20 -16.92 -8.86
CA GLU A 83 0.46 -16.30 -10.02
C GLU A 83 -0.52 -15.95 -11.16
N GLU A 84 -1.67 -16.63 -11.23
CA GLU A 84 -2.73 -16.37 -12.20
C GLU A 84 -3.37 -15.00 -11.98
N ASP A 85 -3.54 -14.58 -10.73
CA ASP A 85 -4.11 -13.27 -10.38
C ASP A 85 -3.14 -12.14 -10.73
N ASP A 86 -1.84 -12.37 -10.53
CA ASP A 86 -0.77 -11.44 -10.93
C ASP A 86 -0.74 -11.25 -12.46
N ASP A 87 -0.80 -12.35 -13.22
CA ASP A 87 -0.91 -12.31 -14.68
C ASP A 87 -2.19 -11.58 -15.12
N GLN A 88 -3.32 -11.86 -14.47
CA GLN A 88 -4.59 -11.21 -14.76
C GLN A 88 -4.53 -9.71 -14.49
N LEU A 89 -4.00 -9.30 -13.34
CA LEU A 89 -3.86 -7.90 -12.96
C LEU A 89 -2.99 -7.13 -13.97
N VAL A 90 -1.81 -7.66 -14.28
CA VAL A 90 -0.88 -7.02 -15.23
C VAL A 90 -1.50 -6.89 -16.62
N ASN A 91 -2.16 -7.94 -17.12
CA ASN A 91 -2.83 -7.91 -18.42
C ASN A 91 -4.01 -6.94 -18.44
N LEU A 92 -4.77 -6.86 -17.33
CA LEU A 92 -5.88 -5.94 -17.17
C LEU A 92 -5.40 -4.48 -17.16
N LEU A 93 -4.35 -4.16 -16.38
CA LEU A 93 -3.76 -2.82 -16.33
C LEU A 93 -3.24 -2.37 -17.70
N ARG A 94 -2.58 -3.26 -18.44
CA ARG A 94 -2.15 -2.99 -19.83
C ARG A 94 -3.34 -2.78 -20.77
N GLY A 95 -4.37 -3.62 -20.65
CA GLY A 95 -5.61 -3.48 -21.42
C GLY A 95 -6.27 -2.13 -21.19
N ILE A 96 -6.34 -1.69 -19.94
CA ILE A 96 -6.86 -0.36 -19.56
C ILE A 96 -6.00 0.75 -20.16
N CYS A 97 -4.67 0.64 -20.13
CA CYS A 97 -3.78 1.61 -20.76
C CYS A 97 -4.04 1.73 -22.28
N HIS A 98 -4.10 0.60 -22.99
CA HIS A 98 -4.32 0.58 -24.43
C HIS A 98 -5.69 1.13 -24.84
N GLU A 99 -6.75 0.75 -24.12
CA GLU A 99 -8.09 1.25 -24.41
C GLU A 99 -8.21 2.73 -24.06
N ALA A 100 -7.61 3.19 -22.97
CA ALA A 100 -7.58 4.61 -22.62
C ALA A 100 -6.88 5.43 -23.72
N ILE A 101 -5.73 4.99 -24.23
CA ILE A 101 -5.04 5.63 -25.36
C ILE A 101 -5.95 5.66 -26.58
N ARG A 102 -6.59 4.53 -26.93
CA ARG A 102 -7.51 4.44 -28.08
C ARG A 102 -8.66 5.45 -27.96
N GLN A 103 -9.27 5.59 -26.79
CA GLN A 103 -10.38 6.51 -26.55
C GLN A 103 -9.96 7.98 -26.62
N ILE A 104 -8.77 8.30 -26.10
CA ILE A 104 -8.16 9.63 -26.23
C ILE A 104 -7.96 9.97 -27.71
N GLU A 105 -7.31 9.08 -28.48
CA GLU A 105 -7.07 9.29 -29.91
C GLU A 105 -8.35 9.42 -30.72
N ILE A 106 -9.38 8.63 -30.41
CA ILE A 106 -10.70 8.73 -31.07
C ILE A 106 -11.32 10.09 -30.78
N THR A 107 -11.21 10.59 -29.55
CA THR A 107 -11.80 11.87 -29.16
C THR A 107 -11.05 13.03 -29.81
N GLU A 108 -9.72 13.01 -29.79
CA GLU A 108 -8.88 14.02 -30.44
C GLU A 108 -9.16 14.10 -31.95
N LYS A 109 -9.26 12.95 -32.64
CA LYS A 109 -9.61 12.92 -34.08
C LYS A 109 -10.99 13.51 -34.35
N LYS A 110 -11.98 13.21 -33.52
CA LYS A 110 -13.33 13.78 -33.66
C LYS A 110 -13.32 15.31 -33.47
N GLU A 111 -12.61 15.80 -32.46
CA GLU A 111 -12.47 17.25 -32.23
C GLU A 111 -11.75 17.96 -33.39
N GLU A 112 -10.73 17.33 -33.97
CA GLU A 112 -10.03 17.85 -35.15
C GLU A 112 -10.94 17.91 -36.39
N GLU A 113 -11.75 16.87 -36.60
CA GLU A 113 -12.73 16.81 -37.70
C GLU A 113 -13.85 17.84 -37.53
N GLU A 114 -14.35 18.04 -36.30
CA GLU A 114 -15.34 19.07 -35.98
C GLU A 114 -14.78 20.48 -36.24
N LYS A 115 -13.58 20.81 -35.75
CA LYS A 115 -12.90 22.09 -36.00
C LYS A 115 -12.65 22.32 -37.50
N ALA A 116 -12.29 21.27 -38.24
CA ALA A 116 -12.06 21.35 -39.69
C ALA A 116 -13.36 21.58 -40.50
N ASN A 117 -14.50 21.11 -39.99
CA ASN A 117 -15.81 21.30 -40.60
C ASN A 117 -16.44 22.66 -40.24
N GLU A 118 -16.27 23.14 -39.01
CA GLU A 118 -16.68 24.50 -38.60
C GLU A 118 -15.97 25.59 -39.42
N THR A 119 -14.69 25.37 -39.78
CA THR A 119 -13.93 26.31 -40.63
C THR A 119 -14.46 26.37 -42.09
N LYS A 120 -15.30 25.41 -42.51
CA LYS A 120 -15.87 25.34 -43.87
C LYS A 120 -17.31 25.84 -43.98
N GLN A 121 -18.00 26.13 -42.87
CA GLN A 121 -19.40 26.57 -42.87
C GLN A 121 -19.59 27.93 -42.18
N GLU A 122 -19.39 29.03 -42.90
CA GLU A 122 -20.03 30.32 -42.56
C GLU A 122 -21.44 30.39 -43.18
N LYS A 123 -22.44 29.80 -42.48
CA LYS A 123 -23.91 30.08 -42.43
C LYS A 123 -24.78 30.03 -43.73
N PRO A 124 -26.14 29.92 -43.65
CA PRO A 124 -27.03 30.21 -42.50
C PRO A 124 -28.09 29.15 -42.09
N GLU A 125 -28.42 29.22 -40.79
CA GLU A 125 -29.75 29.12 -40.15
C GLU A 125 -30.75 28.06 -40.64
N GLU A 126 -30.76 26.91 -39.97
CA GLU A 126 -31.98 26.30 -39.41
C GLU A 126 -31.56 25.27 -38.33
N GLU A 127 -32.49 24.92 -37.44
CA GLU A 127 -32.43 23.77 -36.50
C GLU A 127 -32.07 24.01 -35.02
N ALA A 128 -32.98 24.71 -34.32
CA ALA A 128 -33.14 24.66 -32.86
C ALA A 128 -33.65 23.29 -32.31
N LYS A 129 -33.44 22.17 -33.03
CA LYS A 129 -33.78 20.80 -32.59
C LYS A 129 -32.57 19.88 -32.49
N GLU A 130 -31.48 20.14 -33.21
CA GLU A 130 -30.21 19.40 -33.09
C GLU A 130 -29.42 19.80 -31.83
N GLU A 131 -29.56 21.04 -31.35
CA GLU A 131 -28.79 21.56 -30.19
C GLU A 131 -28.92 20.70 -28.92
N LYS A 132 -30.09 20.09 -28.64
CA LYS A 132 -30.26 19.26 -27.44
C LYS A 132 -29.63 17.87 -27.53
N GLN A 133 -29.49 17.30 -28.74
CA GLN A 133 -28.80 16.02 -28.92
C GLN A 133 -27.28 16.22 -29.02
N GLU A 134 -26.84 17.32 -29.66
CA GLU A 134 -25.44 17.71 -29.72
C GLU A 134 -24.85 18.03 -28.34
N GLU A 135 -25.56 18.79 -27.49
CA GLU A 135 -25.09 19.08 -26.12
C GLU A 135 -24.91 17.81 -25.28
N THR A 136 -25.81 16.83 -25.41
CA THR A 136 -25.69 15.54 -24.71
C THR A 136 -24.62 14.62 -25.27
N GLY A 137 -24.34 14.68 -26.58
CA GLY A 137 -23.25 13.93 -27.22
C GLY A 137 -21.87 14.48 -26.86
N LYS A 138 -21.74 15.81 -26.83
CA LYS A 138 -20.51 16.51 -26.43
C LYS A 138 -20.18 16.28 -24.95
N SER A 139 -21.18 16.29 -24.06
CA SER A 139 -20.94 16.00 -22.63
C SER A 139 -20.51 14.55 -22.37
N SER A 140 -21.10 13.58 -23.07
CA SER A 140 -20.72 12.16 -22.97
C SER A 140 -19.29 11.90 -23.50
N SER A 141 -18.95 12.46 -24.67
CA SER A 141 -17.59 12.33 -25.24
C SER A 141 -16.53 12.95 -24.34
N TYR A 142 -16.85 14.08 -23.70
CA TYR A 142 -15.95 14.76 -22.78
C TYR A 142 -15.70 13.94 -21.50
N LEU A 143 -16.75 13.36 -20.91
CA LEU A 143 -16.62 12.52 -19.71
C LEU A 143 -15.76 11.29 -19.97
N ILE A 144 -15.95 10.63 -21.13
CA ILE A 144 -15.13 9.49 -21.54
C ILE A 144 -13.68 9.92 -21.71
N ASN A 145 -13.40 11.02 -22.40
CA ASN A 145 -12.02 11.49 -22.61
C ASN A 145 -11.30 11.81 -21.30
N ASN A 146 -11.97 12.50 -20.37
CA ASN A 146 -11.40 12.82 -19.06
C ASN A 146 -11.17 11.54 -18.23
N LEU A 147 -12.13 10.60 -18.21
CA LEU A 147 -11.95 9.32 -17.53
C LEU A 147 -10.79 8.53 -18.14
N SER A 148 -10.65 8.51 -19.47
CA SER A 148 -9.56 7.81 -20.16
C SER A 148 -8.19 8.37 -19.75
N HIS A 149 -8.03 9.68 -19.64
CA HIS A 149 -6.78 10.27 -19.13
C HIS A 149 -6.49 9.85 -17.68
N GLN A 150 -7.50 9.89 -16.81
CA GLN A 150 -7.33 9.48 -15.41
C GLN A 150 -6.99 7.99 -15.29
N LEU A 151 -7.68 7.14 -16.04
CA LEU A 151 -7.43 5.68 -16.08
C LEU A 151 -6.06 5.35 -16.67
N LEU A 152 -5.61 6.06 -17.70
CA LEU A 152 -4.26 5.89 -18.25
C LEU A 152 -3.20 6.25 -17.20
N GLY A 153 -3.36 7.37 -16.51
CA GLY A 153 -2.45 7.79 -15.43
C GLY A 153 -2.46 6.82 -14.26
N TRP A 154 -3.65 6.38 -13.83
CA TRP A 154 -3.84 5.41 -12.75
C TRP A 154 -3.25 4.04 -13.11
N ALA A 155 -3.63 3.44 -14.24
CA ALA A 155 -3.16 2.12 -14.62
C ALA A 155 -1.64 2.09 -14.87
N SER A 156 -1.08 3.17 -15.44
CA SER A 156 0.38 3.32 -15.57
C SER A 156 1.08 3.37 -14.21
N LEU A 157 0.49 4.06 -13.23
CA LEU A 157 1.01 4.11 -11.86
C LEU A 157 0.95 2.74 -11.20
N GLU A 158 -0.22 2.08 -11.24
CA GLU A 158 -0.44 0.77 -10.62
C GLU A 158 0.50 -0.29 -11.22
N LEU A 159 0.65 -0.30 -12.55
CA LEU A 159 1.57 -1.20 -13.24
C LEU A 159 3.02 -0.92 -12.84
N GLY A 160 3.44 0.34 -12.79
CA GLY A 160 4.79 0.72 -12.38
C GLY A 160 5.11 0.33 -10.94
N ILE A 161 4.15 0.48 -10.03
CA ILE A 161 4.28 0.05 -8.62
C ILE A 161 4.37 -1.47 -8.54
N PHE A 162 3.48 -2.19 -9.23
CA PHE A 162 3.49 -3.65 -9.26
C PHE A 162 4.83 -4.18 -9.75
N LEU A 163 5.31 -3.71 -10.91
CA LEU A 163 6.60 -4.12 -11.47
C LEU A 163 7.80 -3.74 -10.59
N THR A 164 7.68 -2.74 -9.73
CA THR A 164 8.76 -2.35 -8.80
C THR A 164 8.78 -3.23 -7.56
N LEU A 165 7.61 -3.63 -7.06
CA LEU A 165 7.47 -4.35 -5.79
C LEU A 165 7.41 -5.87 -5.95
N HIS A 166 7.04 -6.37 -7.14
CA HIS A 166 6.87 -7.79 -7.37
C HIS A 166 8.20 -8.55 -7.24
N GLN A 167 8.15 -9.79 -6.73
CA GLN A 167 9.35 -10.58 -6.45
C GLN A 167 10.13 -11.01 -7.70
N ASN A 168 9.42 -11.17 -8.82
CA ASN A 168 9.94 -11.58 -10.13
C ASN A 168 9.43 -10.63 -11.23
N PRO A 169 9.91 -9.38 -11.30
CA PRO A 169 9.36 -8.37 -12.20
C PRO A 169 9.72 -8.62 -13.68
N ASP A 170 10.84 -9.30 -13.93
CA ASP A 170 11.30 -9.64 -15.29
C ASP A 170 10.33 -10.53 -16.06
N ARG A 171 9.50 -11.34 -15.37
CA ARG A 171 8.44 -12.16 -16.00
C ARG A 171 7.42 -11.28 -16.71
N PHE A 172 7.12 -10.13 -16.14
CA PHE A 172 6.04 -9.28 -16.59
C PHE A 172 6.53 -8.18 -17.52
N THR A 173 7.80 -7.77 -17.43
CA THR A 173 8.33 -6.60 -18.15
C THR A 173 8.33 -6.81 -19.67
N GLN A 174 7.82 -5.82 -20.42
CA GLN A 174 7.90 -5.81 -21.89
C GLN A 174 9.05 -4.90 -22.38
N GLU A 175 9.55 -5.12 -23.61
CA GLU A 175 10.71 -4.38 -24.14
C GLU A 175 10.47 -2.87 -24.27
N ASP A 176 9.23 -2.48 -24.59
CA ASP A 176 8.83 -1.08 -24.80
C ASP A 176 8.40 -0.35 -23.51
N GLU A 177 8.47 -1.02 -22.36
CA GLU A 177 8.02 -0.46 -21.08
C GLU A 177 9.13 0.28 -20.30
N PRO A 178 8.75 1.27 -19.48
CA PRO A 178 9.68 1.93 -18.56
C PRO A 178 10.33 0.94 -17.57
N LYS A 179 11.65 1.06 -17.42
CA LYS A 179 12.47 0.16 -16.57
C LYS A 179 12.63 0.62 -15.12
N SER A 180 12.01 1.74 -14.74
CA SER A 180 12.17 2.35 -13.41
C SER A 180 10.88 2.97 -12.93
N LEU A 181 10.65 2.96 -11.62
CA LEU A 181 9.49 3.59 -11.00
C LEU A 181 9.45 5.09 -11.30
N GLU A 182 10.58 5.79 -11.31
CA GLU A 182 10.65 7.22 -11.62
C GLU A 182 10.14 7.53 -13.03
N ALA A 183 10.42 6.65 -13.99
CA ALA A 183 9.92 6.80 -15.36
C ALA A 183 8.40 6.58 -15.43
N TRP A 184 7.88 5.57 -14.72
CA TRP A 184 6.43 5.34 -14.59
C TRP A 184 5.73 6.53 -13.92
N LEU A 185 6.26 7.04 -12.82
CA LEU A 185 5.75 8.24 -12.13
C LEU A 185 5.79 9.47 -13.06
N SER A 186 6.83 9.62 -13.88
CA SER A 186 6.91 10.70 -14.86
C SER A 186 5.87 10.57 -15.96
N ILE A 187 5.54 9.35 -16.41
CA ILE A 187 4.51 9.12 -17.43
C ILE A 187 3.14 9.45 -16.84
N ALA A 188 2.80 8.86 -15.69
CA ALA A 188 1.53 9.10 -15.03
C ALA A 188 1.31 10.61 -14.74
N SER A 189 2.35 11.30 -14.27
CA SER A 189 2.32 12.76 -14.08
C SER A 189 2.03 13.51 -15.38
N LYS A 190 2.72 13.20 -16.48
CA LYS A 190 2.52 13.87 -17.78
C LYS A 190 1.12 13.64 -18.34
N VAL A 191 0.57 12.43 -18.15
CA VAL A 191 -0.80 12.12 -18.58
C VAL A 191 -1.79 13.02 -17.84
N LEU A 192 -1.60 13.22 -16.54
CA LEU A 192 -2.49 14.08 -15.74
C LEU A 192 -2.28 15.58 -15.99
N ASP A 193 -1.06 16.00 -16.29
CA ASP A 193 -0.77 17.39 -16.68
C ASP A 193 -1.49 17.80 -17.97
N ASN A 194 -1.83 16.81 -18.82
CA ASN A 194 -2.56 16.99 -20.09
C ASN A 194 -4.08 16.79 -19.97
N LEU A 195 -4.64 16.75 -18.75
CA LEU A 195 -6.09 16.57 -18.56
C LEU A 195 -6.88 17.68 -19.28
N PRO A 196 -7.89 17.32 -20.11
CA PRO A 196 -8.59 18.29 -20.95
C PRO A 196 -9.32 19.39 -20.16
N PHE A 197 -9.77 19.14 -18.92
CA PHE A 197 -10.25 20.18 -17.99
C PHE A 197 -10.33 19.66 -16.53
N GLN A 198 -10.09 20.54 -15.57
CA GLN A 198 -10.33 20.31 -14.13
C GLN A 198 -11.55 21.12 -13.67
N ASN A 199 -12.76 20.72 -14.03
CA ASN A 199 -13.97 21.37 -13.51
C ASN A 199 -14.65 20.45 -12.45
N PRO A 200 -14.60 20.78 -11.15
CA PRO A 200 -15.07 19.89 -10.08
C PRO A 200 -16.56 19.55 -10.15
N HIS A 201 -17.36 20.37 -10.83
CA HIS A 201 -18.81 20.26 -10.87
C HIS A 201 -19.36 19.29 -11.93
N GLU A 202 -18.53 18.79 -12.85
CA GLU A 202 -18.94 17.91 -13.94
C GLU A 202 -18.51 16.43 -13.76
N ASN A 203 -17.82 16.08 -12.67
CA ASN A 203 -17.32 14.73 -12.41
C ASN A 203 -18.41 13.72 -11.96
N SER A 204 -19.69 14.01 -12.17
CA SER A 204 -20.77 13.09 -11.81
C SER A 204 -20.69 11.82 -12.66
N GLY A 205 -20.29 10.70 -12.06
CA GLY A 205 -20.12 9.41 -12.74
C GLY A 205 -18.68 8.91 -12.82
N MET A 206 -17.69 9.70 -12.40
CA MET A 206 -16.30 9.23 -12.27
C MET A 206 -16.06 8.55 -10.91
N PRO A 207 -15.20 7.52 -10.87
CA PRO A 207 -14.69 6.95 -9.62
C PRO A 207 -14.10 8.05 -8.73
N SER A 208 -14.54 8.09 -7.49
CA SER A 208 -14.26 9.22 -6.60
C SER A 208 -12.85 9.21 -6.03
N ASP A 209 -12.22 8.03 -6.02
CA ASP A 209 -10.84 7.80 -5.62
C ASP A 209 -9.83 8.34 -6.64
N LEU A 210 -10.18 8.45 -7.92
CA LEU A 210 -9.29 9.04 -8.94
C LEU A 210 -8.94 10.51 -8.64
N GLN A 211 -9.73 11.20 -7.81
CA GLN A 211 -9.39 12.54 -7.29
C GLN A 211 -8.12 12.53 -6.44
N LEU A 212 -7.77 11.39 -5.84
CA LEU A 212 -6.56 11.19 -5.05
C LEU A 212 -5.32 10.89 -5.91
N LEU A 213 -5.48 10.58 -7.20
CA LEU A 213 -4.36 10.15 -8.05
C LEU A 213 -3.27 11.21 -8.17
N ALA A 214 -3.62 12.46 -8.47
CA ALA A 214 -2.66 13.57 -8.60
C ALA A 214 -1.90 13.86 -7.29
N PRO A 215 -2.55 13.98 -6.11
CA PRO A 215 -1.82 14.14 -4.87
C PRO A 215 -1.03 12.88 -4.46
N SER A 216 -1.50 11.67 -4.75
CA SER A 216 -0.74 10.43 -4.51
C SER A 216 0.54 10.35 -5.37
N LEU A 217 0.48 10.75 -6.64
CA LEU A 217 1.66 10.88 -7.49
C LEU A 217 2.65 11.92 -6.97
N SER A 218 2.14 13.06 -6.50
CA SER A 218 2.97 14.11 -5.90
C SER A 218 3.69 13.59 -4.65
N LEU A 219 3.00 12.79 -3.84
CA LEU A 219 3.54 12.15 -2.65
C LEU A 219 4.64 11.13 -3.01
N LEU A 220 4.42 10.29 -4.01
CA LEU A 220 5.39 9.30 -4.49
C LEU A 220 6.61 9.94 -5.19
N LYS A 221 6.46 11.12 -5.78
CA LYS A 221 7.58 11.87 -6.38
C LYS A 221 8.36 12.71 -5.37
N SER A 222 7.82 12.93 -4.18
CA SER A 222 8.46 13.73 -3.15
C SER A 222 9.82 13.15 -2.75
N GLY A 223 10.81 14.04 -2.62
CA GLY A 223 12.19 13.69 -2.24
C GLY A 223 12.57 14.14 -0.85
N LYS A 224 11.69 14.87 -0.14
CA LYS A 224 11.99 15.44 1.18
C LYS A 224 10.91 15.10 2.21
N PRO A 225 11.27 14.88 3.49
CA PRO A 225 10.29 14.60 4.55
C PRO A 225 9.25 15.73 4.70
N SER A 226 9.68 16.99 4.62
CA SER A 226 8.78 18.15 4.71
C SER A 226 7.73 18.23 3.58
N GLU A 227 8.10 17.84 2.36
CA GLU A 227 7.18 17.80 1.21
C GLU A 227 6.16 16.67 1.38
N VAL A 228 6.62 15.49 1.85
CA VAL A 228 5.74 14.36 2.21
C VAL A 228 4.73 14.79 3.28
N ALA A 229 5.19 15.40 4.37
CA ALA A 229 4.33 15.85 5.46
C ALA A 229 3.28 16.87 5.01
N GLN A 230 3.65 17.82 4.15
CA GLN A 230 2.71 18.83 3.66
C GLN A 230 1.56 18.22 2.85
N ILE A 231 1.86 17.28 1.95
CA ILE A 231 0.84 16.61 1.14
C ILE A 231 -0.06 15.74 2.03
N LEU A 232 0.51 15.01 3.00
CA LEU A 232 -0.27 14.21 3.95
C LEU A 232 -1.19 15.08 4.83
N LEU A 233 -0.77 16.30 5.20
CA LEU A 233 -1.63 17.25 5.93
C LEU A 233 -2.84 17.69 5.10
N ASP A 234 -2.67 17.85 3.79
CA ASP A 234 -3.77 18.17 2.90
C ASP A 234 -4.76 17.00 2.78
N PHE A 235 -4.29 15.76 2.97
CA PHE A 235 -5.17 14.60 3.09
C PHE A 235 -5.94 14.56 4.42
N GLU A 236 -5.27 14.84 5.54
CA GLU A 236 -5.86 14.80 6.89
C GLU A 236 -7.00 15.81 7.07
N ARG A 237 -6.96 16.94 6.37
CA ARG A 237 -7.97 18.00 6.47
C ARG A 237 -9.30 17.71 5.75
N GLN A 238 -9.36 16.64 4.96
CA GLN A 238 -10.50 16.33 4.10
C GLN A 238 -11.35 15.18 4.66
N SER A 239 -12.56 15.03 4.13
CA SER A 239 -13.43 13.90 4.43
C SER A 239 -13.47 12.94 3.26
N TRP A 240 -13.17 11.66 3.54
CA TRP A 240 -13.10 10.62 2.53
C TRP A 240 -14.33 9.72 2.58
N ASN A 241 -14.85 9.35 1.42
CA ASN A 241 -15.81 8.26 1.33
C ASN A 241 -15.09 6.90 1.37
N ARG A 242 -15.85 5.80 1.27
CA ARG A 242 -15.32 4.43 1.35
C ARG A 242 -14.25 4.13 0.28
N GLU A 243 -14.51 4.46 -0.97
CA GLU A 243 -13.62 4.22 -2.12
C GLU A 243 -12.31 5.01 -1.97
N GLN A 244 -12.43 6.29 -1.63
CA GLN A 244 -11.30 7.17 -1.34
C GLN A 244 -10.48 6.68 -0.15
N SER A 245 -11.13 6.19 0.90
CA SER A 245 -10.44 5.66 2.08
C SER A 245 -9.61 4.43 1.74
N THR A 246 -10.15 3.49 0.95
CA THR A 246 -9.38 2.31 0.49
C THR A 246 -8.17 2.73 -0.34
N TYR A 247 -8.35 3.62 -1.31
CA TYR A 247 -7.24 4.12 -2.14
C TYR A 247 -6.18 4.87 -1.30
N LEU A 248 -6.62 5.61 -0.30
CA LEU A 248 -5.72 6.31 0.61
C LEU A 248 -4.90 5.34 1.46
N LEU A 249 -5.48 4.23 1.93
CA LEU A 249 -4.72 3.18 2.62
C LEU A 249 -3.63 2.59 1.74
N ARG A 250 -3.95 2.25 0.48
CA ARG A 250 -2.94 1.80 -0.49
C ARG A 250 -1.83 2.83 -0.64
N THR A 251 -2.19 4.11 -0.73
CA THR A 251 -1.23 5.22 -0.85
C THR A 251 -0.32 5.31 0.38
N ILE A 252 -0.87 5.18 1.58
CA ILE A 252 -0.11 5.17 2.83
C ILE A 252 0.87 4.00 2.86
N ASP A 253 0.41 2.78 2.55
CA ASP A 253 1.23 1.57 2.52
C ASP A 253 2.41 1.73 1.54
N ARG A 254 2.13 2.25 0.34
CA ARG A 254 3.16 2.52 -0.69
C ARG A 254 4.20 3.53 -0.22
N ILE A 255 3.78 4.56 0.52
CA ILE A 255 4.71 5.59 0.98
C ILE A 255 5.58 5.06 2.12
N ILE A 256 5.01 4.33 3.07
CA ILE A 256 5.80 3.67 4.13
C ILE A 256 6.85 2.75 3.51
N LEU A 257 6.48 1.97 2.49
CA LEU A 257 7.37 1.02 1.83
C LEU A 257 8.42 1.71 0.92
N LEU A 258 7.97 2.48 -0.07
CA LEU A 258 8.81 3.05 -1.13
C LEU A 258 9.58 4.31 -0.69
N LYS A 259 9.18 4.96 0.41
CA LYS A 259 9.83 6.16 0.95
C LYS A 259 10.42 5.95 2.33
N SER A 260 10.64 4.70 2.73
CA SER A 260 11.22 4.33 4.03
C SER A 260 12.52 5.09 4.36
N GLU A 261 13.44 5.24 3.41
CA GLU A 261 14.69 6.00 3.57
C GLU A 261 14.50 7.50 3.80
N ILE A 262 13.44 8.09 3.22
CA ILE A 262 13.11 9.50 3.41
C ILE A 262 12.40 9.67 4.75
N ILE A 263 11.45 8.78 5.06
CA ILE A 263 10.69 8.82 6.31
C ILE A 263 11.61 8.64 7.51
N SER A 264 12.58 7.74 7.46
CA SER A 264 13.49 7.47 8.58
C SER A 264 14.39 8.64 8.98
N GLN A 265 14.55 9.65 8.11
CA GLN A 265 15.32 10.86 8.42
C GLN A 265 14.63 11.76 9.44
N ASP A 266 13.29 11.84 9.38
CA ASP A 266 12.45 12.62 10.30
C ASP A 266 11.06 11.96 10.38
N PRO A 267 10.92 10.84 11.10
CA PRO A 267 9.73 10.00 11.02
C PRO A 267 8.53 10.60 11.75
N THR A 268 8.76 11.33 12.84
CA THR A 268 7.70 11.75 13.77
C THR A 268 6.63 12.65 13.14
N PRO A 269 6.96 13.71 12.37
CA PRO A 269 5.94 14.53 11.73
C PRO A 269 5.05 13.71 10.78
N ILE A 270 5.66 12.79 10.02
CA ILE A 270 4.97 11.98 9.01
C ILE A 270 4.03 10.98 9.68
N PHE A 271 4.53 10.17 10.62
CA PHE A 271 3.70 9.17 11.31
C PHE A 271 2.56 9.82 12.11
N LYS A 272 2.79 10.98 12.74
CA LYS A 272 1.70 11.71 13.43
C LYS A 272 0.56 12.10 12.49
N ILE A 273 0.85 12.45 11.25
CA ILE A 273 -0.18 12.80 10.27
C ILE A 273 -0.88 11.53 9.77
N ILE A 274 -0.13 10.47 9.47
CA ILE A 274 -0.69 9.18 9.03
C ILE A 274 -1.62 8.59 10.09
N ILE A 275 -1.18 8.54 11.35
CA ILE A 275 -1.98 8.04 12.47
C ILE A 275 -3.30 8.81 12.58
N LYS A 276 -3.24 10.15 12.58
CA LYS A 276 -4.46 10.99 12.62
C LYS A 276 -5.38 10.75 11.44
N LEU A 277 -4.82 10.56 10.25
CA LEU A 277 -5.57 10.28 9.04
C LEU A 277 -6.30 8.93 9.16
N LEU A 278 -5.63 7.90 9.66
CA LEU A 278 -6.22 6.58 9.92
C LEU A 278 -7.32 6.67 10.98
N GLU A 279 -7.08 7.36 12.10
CA GLU A 279 -8.08 7.62 13.15
C GLU A 279 -9.30 8.37 12.60
N ALA A 280 -9.10 9.34 11.71
CA ALA A 280 -10.17 10.09 11.09
C ALA A 280 -11.04 9.21 10.17
N ILE A 281 -10.44 8.28 9.41
CA ILE A 281 -11.17 7.29 8.60
C ILE A 281 -11.96 6.35 9.52
N LEU A 282 -11.30 5.81 10.55
CA LEU A 282 -11.91 4.92 11.55
C LEU A 282 -13.15 5.55 12.21
N SER A 283 -13.07 6.82 12.59
CA SER A 283 -14.17 7.52 13.27
C SER A 283 -15.44 7.71 12.43
N LYS A 284 -15.36 7.50 11.11
CA LYS A 284 -16.44 7.76 10.13
C LYS A 284 -17.00 6.50 9.49
N ASN A 285 -16.44 5.33 9.75
CA ASN A 285 -17.00 4.07 9.25
C ASN A 285 -18.23 3.67 10.07
N ASP A 286 -19.41 3.86 9.50
CA ASP A 286 -20.66 3.33 10.06
C ASP A 286 -20.61 1.79 10.06
N SER A 287 -20.76 1.20 11.25
CA SER A 287 -20.36 -0.16 11.59
C SER A 287 -21.37 -1.27 11.23
N GLU A 288 -22.09 -1.16 10.11
CA GLU A 288 -23.12 -2.15 9.74
C GLU A 288 -22.68 -3.11 8.63
N GLY A 289 -22.68 -4.41 8.92
CA GLY A 289 -22.39 -5.49 7.96
C GLY A 289 -21.04 -6.19 8.15
N ALA A 290 -20.86 -7.31 7.46
CA ALA A 290 -19.62 -8.09 7.50
C ALA A 290 -18.45 -7.35 6.81
N ASP A 291 -18.71 -6.69 5.68
CA ASP A 291 -17.73 -5.88 4.95
C ASP A 291 -17.20 -4.71 5.81
N ALA A 292 -18.10 -4.00 6.51
CA ALA A 292 -17.71 -2.92 7.41
C ALA A 292 -16.78 -3.39 8.54
N LYS A 293 -17.02 -4.59 9.09
CA LYS A 293 -16.14 -5.19 10.11
C LYS A 293 -14.79 -5.61 9.54
N SER A 294 -14.76 -6.20 8.36
CA SER A 294 -13.50 -6.56 7.68
C SER A 294 -12.65 -5.32 7.41
N PHE A 295 -13.27 -4.24 6.93
CA PHE A 295 -12.56 -2.99 6.69
C PHE A 295 -12.07 -2.32 7.97
N GLN A 296 -12.90 -2.34 9.03
CA GLN A 296 -12.52 -1.85 10.34
C GLN A 296 -11.28 -2.59 10.86
N ARG A 297 -11.24 -3.93 10.73
CA ARG A 297 -10.07 -4.73 11.12
C ARG A 297 -8.83 -4.38 10.31
N LEU A 298 -8.97 -4.18 9.00
CA LEU A 298 -7.87 -3.75 8.14
C LEU A 298 -7.30 -2.40 8.60
N LEU A 299 -8.18 -1.44 8.90
CA LEU A 299 -7.78 -0.13 9.40
C LEU A 299 -7.11 -0.20 10.77
N ASP A 300 -7.66 -0.98 11.69
CA ASP A 300 -7.07 -1.21 13.01
C ASP A 300 -5.67 -1.86 12.86
N GLN A 301 -5.52 -2.85 11.96
CA GLN A 301 -4.23 -3.47 11.67
C GLN A 301 -3.23 -2.44 11.13
N ARG A 302 -3.64 -1.59 10.17
CA ARG A 302 -2.78 -0.52 9.63
C ARG A 302 -2.41 0.54 10.66
N LEU A 303 -3.31 0.87 11.57
CA LEU A 303 -3.03 1.76 12.68
C LEU A 303 -1.99 1.14 13.63
N GLY A 304 -2.14 -0.15 13.95
CA GLY A 304 -1.15 -0.92 14.72
C GLY A 304 0.21 -0.96 14.03
N ASP A 305 0.23 -1.23 12.72
CA ASP A 305 1.45 -1.25 11.89
C ASP A 305 2.17 0.12 11.92
N CYS A 306 1.41 1.23 11.85
CA CYS A 306 1.99 2.59 11.90
C CYS A 306 2.59 2.90 13.27
N HIS A 307 1.91 2.54 14.37
CA HIS A 307 2.44 2.71 15.71
C HIS A 307 3.69 1.85 15.95
N LEU A 308 3.68 0.59 15.50
CA LEU A 308 4.86 -0.28 15.57
C LEU A 308 6.03 0.31 14.78
N ALA A 309 5.81 0.69 13.51
CA ALA A 309 6.86 1.25 12.66
C ALA A 309 7.46 2.54 13.24
N HIS A 310 6.61 3.46 13.73
CA HIS A 310 7.08 4.70 14.34
C HIS A 310 7.85 4.42 15.64
N GLY A 311 7.27 3.60 16.54
CA GLY A 311 7.89 3.24 17.81
C GLY A 311 9.24 2.52 17.63
N SER A 312 9.33 1.59 16.69
CA SER A 312 10.57 0.88 16.34
C SER A 312 11.64 1.81 15.76
N LEU A 313 11.27 2.74 14.87
CA LEU A 313 12.23 3.74 14.36
C LEU A 313 12.77 4.65 15.47
N LEU A 314 11.90 5.10 16.38
CA LEU A 314 12.34 5.89 17.53
C LEU A 314 13.22 5.06 18.48
N ALA A 315 12.92 3.76 18.66
CA ALA A 315 13.75 2.85 19.42
C ALA A 315 15.15 2.68 18.81
N GLU A 316 15.25 2.57 17.48
CA GLU A 316 16.54 2.54 16.77
C GLU A 316 17.32 3.86 16.94
N MET A 317 16.65 5.01 16.93
CA MET A 317 17.28 6.31 17.20
C MET A 317 17.83 6.39 18.63
N LEU A 318 17.10 5.85 19.61
CA LEU A 318 17.56 5.77 21.01
C LEU A 318 18.74 4.82 21.14
N GLU A 319 18.69 3.67 20.48
CA GLU A 319 19.79 2.70 20.44
C GLU A 319 21.06 3.34 19.87
N ALA A 320 20.96 4.01 18.73
CA ALA A 320 22.09 4.73 18.14
C ALA A 320 22.64 5.86 19.03
N LYS A 321 21.79 6.49 19.85
CA LYS A 321 22.16 7.59 20.75
C LYS A 321 22.83 7.09 22.04
N TYR A 322 22.27 6.07 22.67
CA TYR A 322 22.70 5.61 24.01
C TYR A 322 23.63 4.39 23.96
N TYR A 323 23.63 3.64 22.86
CA TYR A 323 24.43 2.43 22.66
C TYR A 323 25.21 2.40 21.33
N PRO A 324 26.08 3.40 21.05
CA PRO A 324 26.76 3.53 19.77
C PRO A 324 27.78 2.41 19.45
N GLN A 325 28.04 1.48 20.38
CA GLN A 325 29.05 0.41 20.27
C GLN A 325 28.44 -1.00 20.23
N GLN A 326 27.11 -1.16 20.29
CA GLN A 326 26.44 -2.46 20.38
C GLN A 326 26.33 -3.24 19.05
N ASP A 327 26.86 -2.72 17.95
CA ASP A 327 26.63 -3.26 16.60
C ASP A 327 27.42 -4.58 16.28
N GLU A 328 28.25 -5.13 17.19
CA GLU A 328 29.15 -6.25 16.84
C GLU A 328 29.04 -7.56 17.66
N GLU A 329 28.57 -7.60 18.91
CA GLU A 329 28.50 -8.86 19.70
C GLU A 329 27.31 -8.91 20.68
N GLU A 330 26.72 -10.10 20.90
CA GLU A 330 25.86 -10.36 22.06
C GLU A 330 26.66 -10.03 23.33
N SER A 331 26.29 -8.95 24.04
CA SER A 331 27.05 -8.57 25.22
C SER A 331 26.87 -9.63 26.32
N ASN A 332 27.99 -10.17 26.80
CA ASN A 332 28.04 -11.14 27.89
C ASN A 332 28.12 -10.47 29.28
N GLU A 333 28.08 -9.14 29.36
CA GLU A 333 28.13 -8.39 30.61
C GLU A 333 26.74 -7.82 30.95
N GLU A 334 26.41 -7.74 32.23
CA GLU A 334 25.18 -7.11 32.73
C GLU A 334 25.08 -5.67 32.19
N GLU A 335 24.30 -5.50 31.13
CA GLU A 335 24.20 -4.23 30.42
C GLU A 335 23.49 -3.20 31.31
N GLU A 336 24.24 -2.20 31.77
CA GLU A 336 23.67 -1.07 32.51
C GLU A 336 22.69 -0.33 31.59
N PHE A 337 21.43 -0.24 32.01
CA PHE A 337 20.41 0.48 31.26
C PHE A 337 20.76 1.97 31.21
N ALA A 338 21.08 2.46 30.01
CA ALA A 338 21.68 3.78 29.80
C ALA A 338 20.72 4.81 29.19
N ILE A 339 19.51 4.39 28.75
CA ILE A 339 18.53 5.28 28.14
C ILE A 339 17.96 6.24 29.20
N ASP A 340 17.97 7.54 28.92
CA ASP A 340 17.28 8.53 29.76
C ASP A 340 15.76 8.38 29.60
N ILE A 341 15.08 7.98 30.67
CA ILE A 341 13.62 7.81 30.68
C ILE A 341 12.84 9.12 30.55
N GLN A 342 13.49 10.28 30.71
CA GLN A 342 12.89 11.60 30.47
C GLN A 342 13.11 12.08 29.04
N ASP A 343 13.83 11.33 28.20
CA ASP A 343 14.00 11.63 26.79
C ASP A 343 12.62 11.65 26.08
N PRO A 344 12.22 12.75 25.43
CA PRO A 344 10.95 12.80 24.72
C PRO A 344 10.79 11.71 23.65
N THR A 345 11.91 11.28 23.04
CA THR A 345 11.91 10.19 22.06
C THR A 345 11.62 8.85 22.74
N TYR A 346 12.13 8.62 23.93
CA TYR A 346 11.84 7.42 24.74
C TYR A 346 10.37 7.34 25.12
N ILE A 347 9.81 8.44 25.63
CA ILE A 347 8.40 8.52 26.03
C ILE A 347 7.50 8.22 24.83
N LEU A 348 7.75 8.88 23.70
CA LEU A 348 6.95 8.70 22.49
C LEU A 348 7.08 7.28 21.91
N ALA A 349 8.29 6.72 21.87
CA ALA A 349 8.51 5.34 21.40
C ALA A 349 7.68 4.33 22.21
N LEU A 350 7.71 4.44 23.55
CA LEU A 350 6.94 3.56 24.41
C LEU A 350 5.43 3.79 24.30
N GLU A 351 4.98 5.02 24.14
CA GLU A 351 3.56 5.34 23.92
C GLU A 351 3.04 4.66 22.64
N ASP A 352 3.76 4.79 21.53
CA ASP A 352 3.40 4.17 20.26
C ASP A 352 3.42 2.65 20.34
N LEU A 353 4.49 2.05 20.88
CA LEU A 353 4.58 0.59 21.00
C LEU A 353 3.49 0.01 21.91
N LYS A 354 3.13 0.68 23.01
CA LYS A 354 2.02 0.25 23.88
C LYS A 354 0.65 0.37 23.19
N LEU A 355 0.48 1.33 22.28
CA LEU A 355 -0.72 1.42 21.44
C LEU A 355 -0.76 0.28 20.43
N ALA A 356 0.35 -0.01 19.75
CA ALA A 356 0.47 -1.15 18.84
C ALA A 356 0.16 -2.48 19.56
N GLU A 357 0.74 -2.70 20.74
CA GLU A 357 0.49 -3.90 21.55
C GLU A 357 -1.01 -4.09 21.82
N ARG A 358 -1.68 -3.01 22.25
CA ARG A 358 -3.12 -3.03 22.57
C ARG A 358 -3.95 -3.36 21.33
N ILE A 359 -3.61 -2.76 20.18
CA ILE A 359 -4.32 -2.97 18.92
C ILE A 359 -4.15 -4.41 18.45
N PHE A 360 -2.92 -4.92 18.35
CA PHE A 360 -2.68 -6.28 17.89
C PHE A 360 -3.26 -7.34 18.83
N SER A 361 -3.18 -7.13 20.16
CA SER A 361 -3.80 -8.02 21.13
C SER A 361 -5.32 -8.11 20.92
N LYS A 362 -5.97 -6.97 20.73
CA LYS A 362 -7.42 -6.92 20.46
C LYS A 362 -7.78 -7.59 19.14
N LEU A 363 -6.99 -7.36 18.08
CA LEU A 363 -7.22 -8.01 16.77
C LEU A 363 -7.09 -9.54 16.87
N LEU A 364 -6.13 -10.04 17.64
CA LEU A 364 -5.95 -11.48 17.88
C LEU A 364 -7.10 -12.11 18.69
N GLU A 365 -7.73 -11.37 19.59
CA GLU A 365 -8.94 -11.82 20.30
C GLU A 365 -10.16 -11.94 19.38
N GLU A 366 -10.22 -11.13 18.32
CA GLU A 366 -11.36 -11.05 17.39
C GLU A 366 -11.23 -11.96 16.15
N ILE A 367 -10.05 -12.51 15.89
CA ILE A 367 -9.76 -13.35 14.72
C ILE A 367 -10.00 -14.83 15.02
N ASP A 368 -10.64 -15.52 14.07
CA ASP A 368 -10.83 -16.97 14.13
C ASP A 368 -9.49 -17.71 14.15
N GLU A 369 -9.41 -18.78 14.92
CA GLU A 369 -8.14 -19.48 15.19
C GLU A 369 -7.47 -20.09 13.94
N THR A 370 -8.21 -20.24 12.84
CA THR A 370 -7.75 -20.85 11.58
C THR A 370 -7.41 -19.83 10.50
N ALA A 371 -7.48 -18.53 10.78
CA ALA A 371 -7.16 -17.50 9.80
C ALA A 371 -5.64 -17.39 9.61
N GLU A 372 -5.17 -17.41 8.36
CA GLU A 372 -3.74 -17.23 8.02
C GLU A 372 -3.19 -15.89 8.53
N SER A 373 -4.03 -14.86 8.65
CA SER A 373 -3.66 -13.56 9.23
C SER A 373 -3.32 -13.58 10.72
N LYS A 374 -3.66 -14.68 11.44
CA LYS A 374 -3.38 -14.81 12.87
C LYS A 374 -1.89 -14.92 13.16
N ASP A 375 -1.16 -15.67 12.33
CA ASP A 375 0.28 -15.86 12.52
C ASP A 375 1.07 -14.57 12.22
N ASP A 376 0.67 -13.81 11.20
CA ASP A 376 1.22 -12.47 10.92
C ASP A 376 1.00 -11.51 12.09
N LEU A 377 -0.24 -11.40 12.57
CA LEU A 377 -0.57 -10.53 13.71
C LEU A 377 0.14 -10.95 15.00
N LYS A 378 0.32 -12.26 15.21
CA LYS A 378 1.08 -12.77 16.35
C LYS A 378 2.54 -12.39 16.24
N SER A 379 3.15 -12.55 15.06
CA SER A 379 4.53 -12.13 14.80
C SER A 379 4.72 -10.63 15.09
N LYS A 380 3.79 -9.78 14.63
CA LYS A 380 3.79 -8.34 14.90
C LYS A 380 3.64 -8.00 16.38
N LEU A 381 2.78 -8.73 17.10
CA LEU A 381 2.65 -8.58 18.55
C LEU A 381 3.95 -8.98 19.26
N ASP A 382 4.54 -10.12 18.89
CA ASP A 382 5.79 -10.60 19.47
C ASP A 382 6.93 -9.58 19.23
N GLU A 383 7.06 -9.05 18.01
CA GLU A 383 8.01 -7.96 17.68
C GLU A 383 7.77 -6.72 18.57
N THR A 384 6.51 -6.32 18.72
CA THR A 384 6.13 -5.16 19.54
C THR A 384 6.56 -5.38 21.01
N LEU A 385 6.22 -6.53 21.59
CA LEU A 385 6.54 -6.88 22.98
C LEU A 385 8.06 -6.92 23.22
N LEU A 386 8.81 -7.51 22.29
CA LEU A 386 10.26 -7.56 22.40
C LEU A 386 10.89 -6.16 22.28
N THR A 387 10.32 -5.29 21.46
CA THR A 387 10.79 -3.90 21.30
C THR A 387 10.51 -3.08 22.55
N ILE A 388 9.33 -3.22 23.16
CA ILE A 388 9.02 -2.62 24.47
C ILE A 388 9.99 -3.14 25.53
N GLY A 389 10.18 -4.46 25.61
CA GLY A 389 11.08 -5.08 26.59
C GLY A 389 12.51 -4.54 26.47
N ASN A 390 13.00 -4.32 25.23
CA ASN A 390 14.33 -3.75 24.98
C ASN A 390 14.49 -2.28 25.39
N LEU A 391 13.38 -1.54 25.50
CA LEU A 391 13.36 -0.16 25.97
C LEU A 391 13.18 -0.07 27.48
N LEU A 392 12.68 -1.11 28.16
CA LEU A 392 12.48 -1.05 29.61
C LEU A 392 13.77 -1.31 30.39
N PRO A 393 13.95 -0.66 31.56
CA PRO A 393 15.01 -1.03 32.48
C PRO A 393 14.83 -2.48 32.97
N PRO A 394 15.91 -3.17 33.36
CA PRO A 394 15.84 -4.50 33.95
C PRO A 394 14.84 -4.55 35.11
N GLY A 395 13.92 -5.51 35.06
CA GLY A 395 12.85 -5.65 36.04
C GLY A 395 11.77 -6.64 35.58
N SER A 396 10.80 -6.90 36.46
CA SER A 396 9.76 -7.90 36.23
C SER A 396 8.87 -7.61 35.01
N GLU A 397 8.62 -6.32 34.71
CA GLU A 397 7.82 -5.92 33.54
C GLU A 397 8.52 -6.33 32.23
N ARG A 398 9.85 -6.15 32.15
CA ARG A 398 10.64 -6.58 30.99
C ARG A 398 10.60 -8.09 30.80
N GLU A 399 10.82 -8.84 31.88
CA GLU A 399 10.83 -10.32 31.85
C GLU A 399 9.46 -10.88 31.43
N GLU A 400 8.36 -10.28 31.90
CA GLU A 400 7.01 -10.68 31.50
C GLU A 400 6.77 -10.48 29.99
N LEU A 401 7.25 -9.37 29.42
CA LEU A 401 7.12 -9.10 27.99
C LEU A 401 7.90 -10.11 27.13
N TYR A 402 9.12 -10.45 27.54
CA TYR A 402 9.93 -11.47 26.86
C TYR A 402 9.27 -12.86 26.91
N LEU A 403 8.72 -13.23 28.07
CA LEU A 403 7.97 -14.49 28.20
C LEU A 403 6.72 -14.49 27.31
N ARG A 404 5.97 -13.38 27.25
CA ARG A 404 4.79 -13.25 26.37
C ARG A 404 5.15 -13.35 24.89
N ALA A 405 6.32 -12.85 24.50
CA ALA A 405 6.86 -12.96 23.14
C ALA A 405 7.50 -14.33 22.84
N GLY A 406 7.42 -15.30 23.76
CA GLY A 406 7.90 -16.67 23.55
C GLY A 406 9.39 -16.90 23.85
N LEU A 407 10.10 -15.93 24.42
CA LEU A 407 11.46 -16.14 24.94
C LEU A 407 11.38 -16.79 26.33
N SER A 408 11.44 -18.12 26.36
CA SER A 408 11.57 -18.85 27.62
C SER A 408 12.90 -18.53 28.28
N SER A 409 12.91 -18.31 29.60
CA SER A 409 14.15 -18.41 30.38
C SER A 409 14.79 -19.74 30.05
N ASP A 410 16.05 -19.74 29.61
CA ASP A 410 16.79 -20.96 29.31
C ASP A 410 16.43 -22.03 30.33
N LYS A 411 15.90 -23.16 29.85
CA LYS A 411 15.96 -24.37 30.65
C LYS A 411 17.43 -24.53 30.95
N GLU A 412 17.78 -24.42 32.24
CA GLU A 412 19.03 -24.92 32.77
C GLU A 412 19.33 -26.21 32.00
N GLU A 413 20.44 -26.23 31.27
CA GLU A 413 21.03 -27.48 30.83
C GLU A 413 21.10 -28.32 32.10
N GLU A 414 20.22 -29.31 32.22
CA GLU A 414 20.33 -30.29 33.29
C GLU A 414 21.73 -30.87 33.12
N ASP A 415 22.61 -30.50 34.04
CA ASP A 415 23.86 -31.17 34.31
C ASP A 415 23.52 -32.67 34.40
N ASP A 416 23.71 -33.40 33.30
CA ASP A 416 23.83 -34.85 33.31
C ASP A 416 25.20 -35.13 33.94
N ASP A 417 25.24 -34.97 35.26
CA ASP A 417 26.28 -35.39 36.16
C ASP A 417 26.27 -36.92 36.12
N GLY A 418 26.82 -37.45 35.02
CA GLY A 418 27.06 -38.86 34.74
C GLY A 418 28.11 -39.41 35.70
N ASN A 419 27.74 -39.48 36.97
CA ASN A 419 28.48 -40.13 38.02
C ASN A 419 28.16 -41.63 38.02
N ASP A 420 28.78 -42.36 37.09
CA ASP A 420 28.85 -43.83 37.15
C ASP A 420 30.32 -44.27 37.29
N GLU A 421 30.84 -44.15 38.52
CA GLU A 421 31.81 -45.12 39.04
C GLU A 421 31.07 -46.14 39.91
N LYS A 422 30.82 -47.34 39.37
CA LYS A 422 31.13 -48.64 40.01
C LYS A 422 30.88 -49.87 39.14
#